data_AF-A0A940C2H1-F1
#
_entry.id   AF-A0A940C2H1-F1
#
_cell.length_a   1.000
_cell.length_b   1.000
_cell.length_c   1.000
_cell.angle_alpha   90.00
_cell.angle_beta   90.00
_cell.angle_gamma   90.00
#
_symmetry.space_group_name_H-M   'P 1'
#
loop_
_entity.id
_entity.type
_entity.pdbx_description
1 polymer ?
#
loop_
_entity_poly.entity_id
_entity_poly.type
_entity_poly.pdbx_seq_one_letter_code
_entity_poly.pdbx_strand_id
1 'polypeptide(L)'
;MAKYLVKRILFSIFSLLVVVMVVMLLVYTFISRSVIFQTDDTWNKKSGNDRSIYEYTMYQKYGYLTYVDYMTFLANKYKDEVGEDYTKDKAFIADKNVIQKKDECMDNETVQEFIRYYAEKGYEIKYLEPETFKSGRVKPGGTGYLLAVHEKNPLLRLFDYVKGFITIEKKSDVQDEALTDDMRYVRFEKDPYSGLFAIVGSGTTHKYLLYFDNRFPFIHQNWLHINLGTSFTSYRGQEITTVITTPTGDIKPRMTQFPAKLGTDEWTESAINFHTLRYTTNVSEGDAELYPDNYTTGAYFRYGFSMLENSFVIGLIAVAIAYAVGLPLGMLMARRKDRLGDKIGNVYIIFIMAVPPLAYIFMFAALGTTVFKLPYKFANAQVKILAYVLPVLSLALRDIGGLMKWMRRYMIDQMNSDYVKFARAEGMSEREIYRIHISRNAMIYLVHGIPGTIIGCLVGAIITERVYAVPGVGNLLTRAINSHDNGIIVACTVFYTTLSIISLILGDLLLAAYDPRISLADEGGGRR
;
A
#
# COMPACT_ATOMS: atom_id res chain seq x y z
N MET A 1 24.31 15.63 -14.42
CA MET A 1 23.66 14.68 -13.49
C MET A 1 22.43 15.27 -12.78
N ALA A 2 22.55 16.38 -12.03
CA ALA A 2 21.40 16.97 -11.30
C ALA A 2 20.19 17.31 -12.20
N LYS A 3 20.40 18.00 -13.33
CA LYS A 3 19.32 18.33 -14.30
C LYS A 3 18.62 17.08 -14.85
N TYR A 4 19.39 16.04 -15.15
CA TYR A 4 18.86 14.75 -15.60
C TYR A 4 18.00 14.09 -14.52
N LEU A 5 18.50 14.03 -13.28
CA LEU A 5 17.77 13.43 -12.16
C LEU A 5 16.46 14.18 -11.88
N VAL A 6 16.48 15.52 -11.88
CA VAL A 6 15.27 16.33 -11.71
C VAL A 6 14.27 16.05 -12.83
N LYS A 7 14.70 16.11 -14.09
CA LYS A 7 13.84 15.79 -15.25
C LYS A 7 13.24 14.40 -15.12
N ARG A 8 14.06 13.40 -14.77
CA ARG A 8 13.62 12.01 -14.62
C ARG A 8 12.65 11.81 -13.46
N ILE A 9 12.87 12.46 -12.33
CA ILE A 9 11.95 12.45 -11.18
C ILE A 9 10.60 13.07 -11.60
N LEU A 10 10.60 14.21 -12.28
CA LEU A 10 9.38 14.86 -12.76
C LEU A 10 8.58 13.97 -13.74
N PHE A 11 9.25 13.39 -14.73
CA PHE A 11 8.62 12.43 -15.65
C PHE A 11 8.12 11.17 -14.93
N SER A 12 8.81 10.74 -13.89
CA SER A 12 8.39 9.59 -13.10
C SER A 12 7.15 9.88 -12.27
N ILE A 13 7.07 11.04 -11.62
CA ILE A 13 5.87 11.50 -10.91
C ILE A 13 4.70 11.60 -11.89
N PHE A 14 4.91 12.19 -13.06
CA PHE A 14 3.89 12.25 -14.11
C PHE A 14 3.43 10.84 -14.53
N SER A 15 4.36 9.92 -14.74
CA SER A 15 4.05 8.54 -15.11
C SER A 15 3.24 7.83 -14.02
N LEU A 16 3.59 8.03 -12.74
CA LEU A 16 2.82 7.52 -11.60
C LEU A 16 1.38 8.03 -11.64
N LEU A 17 1.18 9.34 -11.84
CA LEU A 17 -0.15 9.94 -11.91
C LEU A 17 -0.97 9.38 -13.08
N VAL A 18 -0.35 9.18 -14.24
CA VAL A 18 -1.02 8.59 -15.42
C VAL A 18 -1.46 7.15 -15.12
N VAL A 19 -0.59 6.32 -14.53
CA VAL A 19 -0.94 4.93 -14.20
C VAL A 19 -2.07 4.87 -13.18
N VAL A 20 -1.98 5.70 -12.12
CA VAL A 20 -3.02 5.79 -11.09
C VAL A 20 -4.34 6.27 -11.69
N MET A 21 -4.31 7.28 -12.55
CA MET A 21 -5.49 7.77 -13.27
C MET A 21 -6.14 6.66 -14.09
N VAL A 22 -5.37 5.91 -14.88
CA VAL A 22 -5.90 4.81 -15.70
C VAL A 22 -6.56 3.76 -14.81
N VAL A 23 -5.91 3.34 -13.72
CA VAL A 23 -6.49 2.34 -12.81
C VAL A 23 -7.72 2.88 -12.09
N MET A 24 -7.71 4.13 -11.62
CA MET A 24 -8.89 4.75 -11.01
C MET A 24 -10.04 4.84 -11.99
N LEU A 25 -9.81 5.25 -13.24
CA LEU A 25 -10.84 5.25 -14.27
C LEU A 25 -11.41 3.83 -14.44
N LEU A 26 -10.56 2.83 -14.69
CA LEU A 26 -10.99 1.45 -14.88
C LEU A 26 -11.87 0.95 -13.72
N VAL A 27 -11.39 1.13 -12.49
CA VAL A 27 -12.02 0.58 -11.29
C VAL A 27 -13.29 1.33 -10.92
N TYR A 28 -13.32 2.65 -11.04
CA TYR A 28 -14.48 3.47 -10.66
C TYR A 28 -15.52 3.64 -11.76
N THR A 29 -15.23 3.29 -13.01
CA THR A 29 -16.20 3.33 -14.12
C THR A 29 -16.70 1.95 -14.54
N PHE A 30 -15.85 0.93 -14.57
CA PHE A 30 -16.23 -0.40 -15.10
C PHE A 30 -16.72 -1.38 -14.04
N ILE A 31 -16.48 -1.12 -12.75
CA ILE A 31 -16.96 -1.98 -11.66
C ILE A 31 -18.23 -1.39 -11.07
N SER A 32 -19.28 -2.20 -10.99
CA SER A 32 -20.52 -1.79 -10.32
C SER A 32 -20.28 -1.50 -8.85
N ARG A 33 -20.72 -0.32 -8.40
CA ARG A 33 -20.53 0.15 -7.02
C ARG A 33 -21.26 -0.69 -5.98
N SER A 34 -22.34 -1.38 -6.35
CA SER A 34 -23.11 -2.21 -5.41
C SER A 34 -22.33 -3.46 -4.97
N VAL A 35 -21.32 -3.86 -5.74
CA VAL A 35 -20.53 -5.06 -5.48
C VAL A 35 -19.70 -4.93 -4.20
N ILE A 36 -19.38 -3.71 -3.76
CA ILE A 36 -18.65 -3.46 -2.51
C ILE A 36 -19.40 -3.97 -1.27
N PHE A 37 -20.73 -4.09 -1.35
CA PHE A 37 -21.57 -4.53 -0.24
C PHE A 37 -21.82 -6.04 -0.18
N GLN A 38 -21.31 -6.82 -1.15
CA GLN A 38 -21.57 -8.26 -1.20
C GLN A 38 -21.18 -9.01 0.07
N THR A 39 -20.12 -8.55 0.74
CA THR A 39 -19.64 -9.14 2.00
C THR A 39 -20.14 -8.39 3.23
N ASP A 40 -21.01 -7.39 3.08
CA ASP A 40 -21.40 -6.48 4.15
C ASP A 40 -22.62 -6.95 4.94
N ASP A 41 -22.35 -7.53 6.11
CA ASP A 41 -23.38 -7.97 7.05
C ASP A 41 -24.35 -6.86 7.48
N THR A 42 -23.89 -5.61 7.61
CA THR A 42 -24.77 -4.49 7.98
C THR A 42 -25.70 -4.16 6.84
N TRP A 43 -25.19 -4.14 5.61
CA TRP A 43 -26.01 -3.97 4.41
C TRP A 43 -27.00 -5.13 4.22
N ASN A 44 -26.55 -6.38 4.41
CA ASN A 44 -27.37 -7.58 4.28
C ASN A 44 -28.54 -7.64 5.27
N LYS A 45 -28.37 -7.06 6.47
CA LYS A 45 -29.41 -6.96 7.51
C LYS A 45 -30.41 -5.83 7.26
N LYS A 46 -30.08 -4.84 6.43
CA LYS A 46 -30.98 -3.74 6.07
C LYS A 46 -31.91 -4.16 4.93
N SER A 47 -33.07 -3.53 4.82
CA SER A 47 -34.08 -3.78 3.78
C SER A 47 -34.69 -2.47 3.31
N GLY A 48 -35.33 -2.48 2.13
CA GLY A 48 -36.05 -1.32 1.60
C GLY A 48 -35.16 -0.08 1.47
N ASN A 49 -35.75 1.08 1.69
CA ASN A 49 -35.07 2.37 1.64
C ASN A 49 -33.94 2.53 2.66
N ASP A 50 -34.06 1.94 3.86
CA ASP A 50 -32.99 1.99 4.87
C ASP A 50 -31.68 1.37 4.35
N ARG A 51 -31.78 0.39 3.43
CA ARG A 51 -30.63 -0.19 2.73
C ARG A 51 -30.04 0.83 1.75
N SER A 52 -30.86 1.47 0.92
CA SER A 52 -30.40 2.50 -0.01
C SER A 52 -29.73 3.69 0.70
N ILE A 53 -30.26 4.13 1.84
CA ILE A 53 -29.64 5.19 2.65
C ILE A 53 -28.28 4.78 3.20
N TYR A 54 -28.15 3.52 3.61
CA TYR A 54 -26.86 2.99 4.02
C TYR A 54 -25.88 2.98 2.84
N GLU A 55 -26.32 2.63 1.64
CA GLU A 55 -25.49 2.73 0.42
C GLU A 55 -25.02 4.17 0.17
N TYR A 56 -25.91 5.16 0.19
CA TYR A 56 -25.53 6.58 0.03
C TYR A 56 -24.54 7.05 1.11
N THR A 57 -24.76 6.64 2.36
CA THR A 57 -23.84 6.92 3.47
C THR A 57 -22.44 6.38 3.20
N MET A 58 -22.37 5.13 2.75
CA MET A 58 -21.10 4.48 2.47
C MET A 58 -20.46 5.05 1.20
N TYR A 59 -21.23 5.33 0.14
CA TYR A 59 -20.73 6.01 -1.05
C TYR A 59 -20.16 7.39 -0.71
N GLN A 60 -20.83 8.19 0.12
CA GLN A 60 -20.28 9.46 0.58
C GLN A 60 -18.98 9.28 1.37
N LYS A 61 -18.96 8.36 2.34
CA LYS A 61 -17.76 8.04 3.12
C LYS A 61 -16.58 7.61 2.22
N TYR A 62 -16.88 6.97 1.10
CA TYR A 62 -15.89 6.47 0.14
C TYR A 62 -15.63 7.43 -1.03
N GLY A 63 -16.12 8.67 -0.96
CA GLY A 63 -15.93 9.70 -1.99
C GLY A 63 -16.69 9.46 -3.30
N TYR A 64 -17.61 8.48 -3.32
CA TYR A 64 -18.79 8.34 -4.22
C TYR A 64 -19.30 9.64 -4.81
N LEU A 65 -19.89 10.36 -3.88
CA LEU A 65 -20.86 11.39 -4.09
C LEU A 65 -20.88 12.20 -2.80
N THR A 66 -21.50 13.36 -2.84
CA THR A 66 -21.97 14.01 -1.63
C THR A 66 -23.48 13.88 -1.61
N TYR A 67 -24.06 13.57 -0.46
CA TYR A 67 -25.50 13.64 -0.28
C TYR A 67 -25.85 14.38 1.00
N VAL A 68 -26.97 15.07 0.94
CA VAL A 68 -27.58 15.70 2.10
C VAL A 68 -28.98 15.11 2.26
N ASP A 69 -29.26 14.64 3.47
CA ASP A 69 -30.59 14.19 3.86
C ASP A 69 -31.44 15.37 4.30
N TYR A 70 -32.72 15.37 3.93
CA TYR A 70 -33.68 16.41 4.29
C TYR A 70 -33.77 16.63 5.80
N MET A 71 -33.59 15.60 6.64
CA MET A 71 -33.55 15.72 8.09
C MET A 71 -32.38 16.57 8.57
N THR A 72 -31.22 16.49 7.91
CA THR A 72 -30.05 17.32 8.24
C THR A 72 -30.30 18.79 7.87
N PHE A 73 -30.94 19.03 6.72
CA PHE A 73 -31.36 20.37 6.31
C PHE A 73 -32.35 20.99 7.31
N LEU A 74 -33.40 20.23 7.68
CA LEU A 74 -34.38 20.66 8.68
C LEU A 74 -33.73 20.95 10.03
N ALA A 75 -32.84 20.08 10.50
CA ALA A 75 -32.17 20.28 11.78
C ALA A 75 -31.37 21.60 11.80
N ASN A 76 -30.65 21.92 10.73
CA ASN A 76 -29.89 23.18 10.64
C ASN A 76 -30.83 24.39 10.60
N LYS A 77 -31.86 24.36 9.75
CA LYS A 77 -32.85 25.45 9.62
C LYS A 77 -33.49 25.78 10.98
N TYR A 78 -34.04 24.77 11.65
CA TYR A 78 -34.74 25.00 12.91
C TYR A 78 -33.80 25.27 14.09
N LYS A 79 -32.55 24.77 14.07
CA LYS A 79 -31.54 25.21 15.05
C LYS A 79 -31.28 26.71 14.97
N ASP A 80 -31.20 27.25 13.76
CA ASP A 80 -30.97 28.69 13.54
C ASP A 80 -32.19 29.53 13.96
N GLU A 81 -33.42 29.00 13.79
CA GLU A 81 -34.66 29.72 14.10
C GLU A 81 -35.08 29.65 15.59
N VAL A 82 -34.97 28.46 16.22
CA VAL A 82 -35.50 28.19 17.58
C VAL A 82 -34.46 27.64 18.57
N GLY A 83 -33.19 27.49 18.17
CA GLY A 83 -32.10 27.05 19.04
C GLY A 83 -32.01 25.54 19.24
N GLU A 84 -31.22 25.09 20.23
CA GLU A 84 -30.89 23.67 20.43
C GLU A 84 -32.10 22.77 20.82
N ASP A 85 -33.22 23.37 21.27
CA ASP A 85 -34.46 22.66 21.62
C ASP A 85 -35.42 22.45 20.43
N TYR A 86 -34.98 22.72 19.20
CA TYR A 86 -35.77 22.62 17.95
C TYR A 86 -36.55 21.30 17.76
N THR A 87 -36.08 20.20 18.35
CA THR A 87 -36.72 18.88 18.24
C THR A 87 -38.13 18.81 18.83
N LYS A 88 -38.49 19.73 19.73
CA LYS A 88 -39.83 19.84 20.34
C LYS A 88 -40.77 20.77 19.56
N ASP A 89 -40.24 21.51 18.59
CA ASP A 89 -41.03 22.45 17.82
C ASP A 89 -42.08 21.74 16.95
N LYS A 90 -43.29 22.29 16.89
CA LYS A 90 -44.42 21.67 16.19
C LYS A 90 -44.24 21.72 14.67
N ALA A 91 -43.67 22.80 14.14
CA ALA A 91 -43.42 22.95 12.71
C ALA A 91 -42.29 22.02 12.26
N PHE A 92 -41.22 21.87 13.05
CA PHE A 92 -40.19 20.85 12.82
C PHE A 92 -40.78 19.43 12.74
N ILE A 93 -41.65 19.06 13.68
CA ILE A 93 -42.29 17.73 13.69
C ILE A 93 -43.21 17.56 12.47
N ALA A 94 -43.94 18.60 12.05
CA ALA A 94 -44.79 18.56 10.87
C ALA A 94 -43.96 18.35 9.59
N ASP A 95 -42.94 19.17 9.38
CA ASP A 95 -42.05 19.11 8.21
C ASP A 95 -41.25 17.80 8.16
N LYS A 96 -40.79 17.31 9.32
CA LYS A 96 -40.14 16.00 9.45
C LYS A 96 -41.04 14.87 8.96
N ASN A 97 -42.33 14.90 9.27
CA ASN A 97 -43.24 13.80 8.96
C ASN A 97 -43.76 13.84 7.51
N VAL A 98 -43.60 14.96 6.80
CA VAL A 98 -44.13 15.14 5.45
C VAL A 98 -43.49 14.17 4.44
N ILE A 99 -42.21 13.83 4.63
CA ILE A 99 -41.51 12.86 3.77
C ILE A 99 -42.07 11.43 3.88
N GLN A 100 -42.82 11.14 4.95
CA GLN A 100 -43.53 9.88 5.14
C GLN A 100 -44.90 9.84 4.44
N LYS A 101 -45.33 10.95 3.84
CA LYS A 101 -46.62 11.09 3.16
C LYS A 101 -46.40 11.34 1.67
N LYS A 102 -46.46 10.28 0.87
CA LYS A 102 -46.18 10.32 -0.57
C LYS A 102 -46.90 11.45 -1.30
N ASP A 103 -48.19 11.62 -1.06
CA ASP A 103 -49.03 12.55 -1.82
C ASP A 103 -48.87 14.02 -1.37
N GLU A 104 -48.38 14.27 -0.15
CA GLU A 104 -48.20 15.62 0.41
C GLU A 104 -46.74 16.10 0.33
N CYS A 105 -45.78 15.19 0.20
CA CYS A 105 -44.35 15.48 0.31
C CYS A 105 -43.88 16.55 -0.68
N MET A 106 -44.23 16.40 -1.97
CA MET A 106 -43.76 17.32 -3.01
C MET A 106 -44.44 18.68 -2.97
N ASP A 107 -45.60 18.81 -2.33
CA ASP A 107 -46.35 20.07 -2.27
C ASP A 107 -45.98 20.93 -1.04
N ASN A 108 -45.24 20.37 -0.08
CA ASN A 108 -44.81 21.09 1.11
C ASN A 108 -43.77 22.18 0.80
N GLU A 109 -43.94 23.36 1.41
CA GLU A 109 -43.10 24.53 1.16
C GLU A 109 -41.65 24.32 1.57
N THR A 110 -41.40 23.71 2.74
CA THR A 110 -40.04 23.40 3.23
C THR A 110 -39.34 22.34 2.36
N VAL A 111 -40.10 21.37 1.84
CA VAL A 111 -39.57 20.40 0.85
C VAL A 111 -39.21 21.11 -0.46
N GLN A 112 -40.06 22.00 -0.96
CA GLN A 112 -39.78 22.78 -2.16
C GLN A 112 -38.58 23.71 -1.98
N GLU A 113 -38.39 24.28 -0.78
CA GLU A 113 -37.21 25.06 -0.41
C GLU A 113 -35.94 24.20 -0.49
N PHE A 114 -35.95 23.01 0.10
CA PHE A 114 -34.84 22.05 0.02
C PHE A 114 -34.50 21.69 -1.44
N ILE A 115 -35.52 21.37 -2.24
CA ILE A 115 -35.36 21.03 -3.66
C ILE A 115 -34.70 22.17 -4.41
N ARG A 116 -35.23 23.40 -4.29
CA ARG A 116 -34.69 24.57 -4.99
C ARG A 116 -33.25 24.85 -4.58
N TYR A 117 -32.99 24.89 -3.28
CA TYR A 117 -31.67 25.19 -2.72
C TYR A 117 -30.58 24.24 -3.23
N TYR A 118 -30.86 22.93 -3.27
CA TYR A 118 -29.88 21.94 -3.70
C TYR A 118 -29.84 21.75 -5.22
N ALA A 119 -30.97 21.90 -5.93
CA ALA A 119 -31.00 21.86 -7.38
C ALA A 119 -30.19 23.02 -8.00
N GLU A 120 -30.29 24.24 -7.44
CA GLU A 120 -29.46 25.39 -7.85
C GLU A 120 -27.96 25.12 -7.68
N LYS A 121 -27.59 24.30 -6.70
CA LYS A 121 -26.20 23.86 -6.46
C LYS A 121 -25.79 22.65 -7.31
N GLY A 122 -26.65 22.19 -8.22
CA GLY A 122 -26.38 21.07 -9.11
C GLY A 122 -26.49 19.69 -8.46
N TYR A 123 -27.26 19.55 -7.38
CA TYR A 123 -27.60 18.24 -6.81
C TYR A 123 -28.82 17.66 -7.52
N GLU A 124 -28.81 16.35 -7.73
CA GLU A 124 -29.96 15.55 -8.16
C GLU A 124 -30.82 15.23 -6.94
N ILE A 125 -32.11 15.56 -6.99
CA ILE A 125 -33.03 15.22 -5.89
C ILE A 125 -33.56 13.80 -6.07
N LYS A 126 -33.47 13.01 -5.00
CA LYS A 126 -33.97 11.64 -4.94
C LYS A 126 -34.95 11.49 -3.78
N TYR A 127 -36.20 11.20 -4.12
CA TYR A 127 -37.23 10.84 -3.15
C TYR A 127 -37.38 9.31 -3.11
N LEU A 128 -37.05 8.72 -1.97
CA LEU A 128 -37.31 7.32 -1.67
C LEU A 128 -38.69 7.24 -0.99
N GLU A 129 -39.70 6.83 -1.75
CA GLU A 129 -41.07 6.76 -1.26
C GLU A 129 -41.21 5.74 -0.11
N PRO A 130 -42.02 6.02 0.93
CA PRO A 130 -42.27 5.06 2.00
C PRO A 130 -42.88 3.76 1.48
N GLU A 131 -42.27 2.62 1.84
CA GLU A 131 -42.82 1.31 1.53
C GLU A 131 -43.79 0.88 2.64
N THR A 132 -45.08 0.78 2.32
CA THR A 132 -46.13 0.43 3.28
C THR A 132 -46.74 -0.95 3.00
N PHE A 133 -47.25 -1.60 4.05
CA PHE A 133 -48.17 -2.73 3.90
C PHE A 133 -49.52 -2.24 3.36
N LYS A 134 -50.37 -3.15 2.89
CA LYS A 134 -51.75 -2.82 2.49
C LYS A 134 -52.57 -2.16 3.62
N SER A 135 -52.16 -2.33 4.88
CA SER A 135 -52.76 -1.67 6.05
C SER A 135 -52.33 -0.21 6.26
N GLY A 136 -51.44 0.34 5.42
CA GLY A 136 -50.90 1.70 5.55
C GLY A 136 -49.72 1.83 6.53
N ARG A 137 -49.40 0.77 7.30
CA ARG A 137 -48.22 0.76 8.17
C ARG A 137 -46.94 0.64 7.36
N VAL A 138 -45.92 1.45 7.67
CA VAL A 138 -44.58 1.37 7.06
C VAL A 138 -43.94 0.00 7.33
N LYS A 139 -43.40 -0.63 6.28
CA LYS A 139 -42.66 -1.88 6.38
C LYS A 139 -41.33 -1.67 7.11
N PRO A 140 -40.76 -2.71 7.75
CA PRO A 140 -39.41 -2.61 8.30
C PRO A 140 -38.40 -2.21 7.21
N GLY A 141 -37.68 -1.11 7.43
CA GLY A 141 -36.74 -0.53 6.48
C GLY A 141 -37.36 0.28 5.33
N GLY A 142 -38.69 0.42 5.32
CA GLY A 142 -39.45 1.12 4.29
C GLY A 142 -39.65 2.60 4.55
N THR A 143 -38.87 3.23 5.43
CA THR A 143 -39.02 4.64 5.79
C THR A 143 -38.85 5.53 4.55
N GLY A 144 -39.66 6.57 4.40
CA GLY A 144 -39.46 7.55 3.33
C GLY A 144 -38.25 8.43 3.58
N TYR A 145 -37.51 8.78 2.52
CA TYR A 145 -36.36 9.67 2.60
C TYR A 145 -36.35 10.65 1.43
N LEU A 146 -35.90 11.87 1.68
CA LEU A 146 -35.65 12.87 0.64
C LEU A 146 -34.18 13.28 0.68
N LEU A 147 -33.50 13.10 -0.43
CA LEU A 147 -32.05 13.27 -0.55
C LEU A 147 -31.72 14.24 -1.67
N ALA A 148 -30.72 15.07 -1.46
CA ALA A 148 -30.01 15.76 -2.51
C ALA A 148 -28.68 15.05 -2.74
N VAL A 149 -28.41 14.57 -3.95
CA VAL A 149 -27.21 13.78 -4.29
C VAL A 149 -26.40 14.46 -5.40
N HIS A 150 -25.10 14.60 -5.20
CA HIS A 150 -24.18 15.11 -6.22
C HIS A 150 -23.06 14.10 -6.46
N GLU A 151 -23.06 13.50 -7.66
CA GLU A 151 -22.07 12.50 -8.07
C GLU A 151 -20.70 13.12 -8.33
N LYS A 152 -19.65 12.54 -7.74
CA LYS A 152 -18.28 13.02 -8.02
C LYS A 152 -17.75 12.41 -9.31
N ASN A 153 -17.32 13.26 -10.24
CA ASN A 153 -16.63 12.82 -11.45
C ASN A 153 -15.33 12.07 -11.09
N PRO A 154 -14.99 10.94 -11.76
CA PRO A 154 -13.74 10.23 -11.57
C PRO A 154 -12.47 11.11 -11.59
N LEU A 155 -12.42 12.16 -12.40
CA LEU A 155 -11.30 13.10 -12.46
C LEU A 155 -11.17 13.94 -11.19
N LEU A 156 -12.28 14.42 -10.64
CA LEU A 156 -12.29 15.14 -9.35
C LEU A 156 -11.86 14.21 -8.21
N ARG A 157 -12.25 12.94 -8.26
CA ARG A 157 -11.79 11.93 -7.28
C ARG A 157 -10.29 11.69 -7.37
N LEU A 158 -9.73 11.61 -8.58
CA LEU A 158 -8.29 11.52 -8.77
C LEU A 158 -7.60 12.75 -8.18
N PHE A 159 -8.13 13.95 -8.42
CA PHE A 159 -7.57 15.17 -7.86
C PHE A 159 -7.63 15.17 -6.33
N ASP A 160 -8.76 14.80 -5.73
CA ASP A 160 -8.91 14.65 -4.27
C ASP A 160 -7.90 13.64 -3.71
N TYR A 161 -7.74 12.50 -4.39
CA TYR A 161 -6.78 11.45 -4.02
C TYR A 161 -5.33 11.96 -4.07
N VAL A 162 -4.93 12.61 -5.16
CA VAL A 162 -3.57 13.16 -5.34
C VAL A 162 -3.30 14.30 -4.36
N LYS A 163 -4.29 15.16 -4.11
CA LYS A 163 -4.17 16.28 -3.16
C LYS A 163 -3.93 15.79 -1.74
N GLY A 164 -4.58 14.69 -1.34
CA GLY A 164 -4.41 14.07 -0.03
C GLY A 164 -3.29 13.04 0.05
N PHE A 165 -2.58 12.76 -1.06
CA PHE A 165 -1.67 11.62 -1.19
C PHE A 165 -0.49 11.68 -0.23
N ILE A 166 0.08 12.88 -0.05
CA ILE A 166 1.17 13.13 0.88
C ILE A 166 0.70 14.21 1.84
N THR A 167 0.70 13.90 3.13
CA THR A 167 0.54 14.88 4.20
C THR A 167 1.78 14.87 5.07
N ILE A 168 2.11 16.03 5.61
CA ILE A 168 3.25 16.21 6.51
C ILE A 168 2.68 16.68 7.84
N GLU A 169 3.04 16.01 8.93
CA GLU A 169 2.62 16.43 10.25
C GLU A 169 3.16 17.81 10.59
N LYS A 170 2.27 18.63 11.15
CA LYS A 170 2.56 19.96 11.65
C LYS A 170 2.23 20.03 13.12
N LYS A 171 2.93 20.91 13.83
CA LYS A 171 2.67 21.23 15.25
C LYS A 171 1.26 21.76 15.53
N SER A 172 0.49 22.07 14.48
CA SER A 172 -0.89 22.54 14.54
C SER A 172 -1.91 21.47 14.19
N ASP A 173 -1.50 20.21 13.99
CA ASP A 173 -2.45 19.16 13.55
C ASP A 173 -3.42 18.76 14.67
N VAL A 174 -2.97 18.80 15.92
CA VAL A 174 -3.83 18.59 17.08
C VAL A 174 -4.59 19.87 17.39
N GLN A 175 -5.92 19.83 17.30
CA GLN A 175 -6.84 20.93 17.61
C GLN A 175 -7.41 20.70 19.02
N ASP A 176 -6.60 20.96 20.03
CA ASP A 176 -6.98 20.86 21.45
C ASP A 176 -6.79 22.23 22.11
N GLU A 177 -7.82 22.72 22.79
CA GLU A 177 -7.83 24.03 23.46
C GLU A 177 -6.83 24.09 24.62
N ALA A 178 -6.50 22.95 25.23
CA ALA A 178 -5.49 22.86 26.28
C ALA A 178 -4.06 23.03 25.77
N LEU A 179 -3.82 22.88 24.46
CA LEU A 179 -2.51 23.02 23.80
C LEU A 179 -2.29 24.45 23.32
N THR A 180 -1.72 25.29 24.19
CA THR A 180 -1.31 26.65 23.85
C THR A 180 -0.11 26.66 22.89
N ASP A 181 0.08 27.77 22.16
CA ASP A 181 1.10 27.87 21.10
C ASP A 181 2.55 27.70 21.59
N ASP A 182 2.83 28.05 22.84
CA ASP A 182 4.13 27.85 23.51
C ASP A 182 4.40 26.38 23.87
N MET A 183 3.37 25.57 24.04
CA MET A 183 3.50 24.12 24.26
C MET A 183 3.71 23.34 22.96
N ARG A 184 3.50 23.97 21.79
CA ARG A 184 3.63 23.34 20.47
C ARG A 184 5.05 23.44 19.93
N TYR A 185 5.70 22.31 19.72
CA TYR A 185 7.08 22.27 19.27
C TYR A 185 7.35 21.11 18.32
N VAL A 186 8.45 21.22 17.57
CA VAL A 186 9.15 20.10 16.94
C VAL A 186 10.62 20.27 17.33
N ARG A 187 11.17 19.29 18.04
CA ARG A 187 12.52 19.40 18.59
C ARG A 187 13.29 18.09 18.47
N PHE A 188 14.61 18.22 18.52
CA PHE A 188 15.54 17.10 18.51
C PHE A 188 15.90 16.71 19.93
N GLU A 189 15.73 15.44 20.28
CA GLU A 189 16.01 14.92 21.62
C GLU A 189 16.74 13.58 21.56
N LYS A 190 17.35 13.19 22.68
CA LYS A 190 17.85 11.84 22.85
C LYS A 190 16.67 10.92 23.17
N ASP A 191 16.48 9.91 22.35
CA ASP A 191 15.45 8.91 22.55
C ASP A 191 15.81 7.99 23.73
N PRO A 192 15.01 7.95 24.80
CA PRO A 192 15.28 7.14 25.97
C PRO A 192 15.19 5.63 25.68
N TYR A 193 14.48 5.21 24.62
CA TYR A 193 14.26 3.80 24.30
C TYR A 193 15.37 3.18 23.45
N SER A 194 15.83 3.90 22.42
CA SER A 194 16.95 3.43 21.57
C SER A 194 18.32 3.90 22.07
N GLY A 195 18.38 4.95 22.88
CA GLY A 195 19.62 5.64 23.25
C GLY A 195 20.21 6.50 22.13
N LEU A 196 19.59 6.52 20.95
CA LEU A 196 19.94 7.35 19.80
C LEU A 196 19.17 8.67 19.85
N PHE A 197 19.17 9.43 18.76
CA PHE A 197 18.39 10.66 18.67
C PHE A 197 17.02 10.42 18.04
N ALA A 198 16.06 11.29 18.35
CA ALA A 198 14.76 11.35 17.71
C ALA A 198 14.32 12.80 17.51
N ILE A 199 13.43 13.00 16.55
CA ILE A 199 12.65 14.24 16.40
C ILE A 199 11.29 13.97 17.01
N VAL A 200 10.94 14.74 18.02
CA VAL A 200 9.65 14.66 18.71
C VAL A 200 8.84 15.93 18.52
N GLY A 201 7.53 15.77 18.49
CA GLY A 201 6.57 16.85 18.31
C GLY A 201 5.58 16.95 19.46
N SER A 202 5.13 18.17 19.72
CA SER A 202 3.98 18.50 20.55
C SER A 202 3.00 19.34 19.73
N GLY A 203 1.72 18.98 19.79
CA GLY A 203 0.69 19.49 18.88
C GLY A 203 0.66 18.79 17.51
N THR A 204 1.51 17.77 17.31
CA THR A 204 1.51 16.83 16.19
C THR A 204 0.66 15.60 16.51
N THR A 205 0.22 14.84 15.51
CA THR A 205 -0.60 13.63 15.76
C THR A 205 0.24 12.53 16.41
N HIS A 206 1.48 12.35 15.96
CA HIS A 206 2.45 11.44 16.60
C HIS A 206 3.46 12.20 17.46
N LYS A 207 3.83 11.61 18.60
CA LYS A 207 4.89 12.17 19.46
C LYS A 207 6.26 12.06 18.81
N TYR A 208 6.60 10.87 18.31
CA TYR A 208 7.86 10.63 17.62
C TYR A 208 7.65 10.79 16.11
N LEU A 209 8.26 11.82 15.51
CA LEU A 209 8.15 12.11 14.08
C LEU A 209 9.22 11.41 13.25
N LEU A 210 10.44 11.31 13.80
CA LEU A 210 11.57 10.59 13.21
C LEU A 210 12.36 9.95 14.35
N TYR A 211 12.70 8.67 14.24
CA TYR A 211 13.46 7.98 15.27
C TYR A 211 14.32 6.87 14.66
N PHE A 212 15.33 6.44 15.41
CA PHE A 212 16.27 5.41 14.99
C PHE A 212 16.22 4.26 15.98
N ASP A 213 16.25 3.03 15.48
CA ASP A 213 16.33 1.84 16.33
C ASP A 213 17.12 0.71 15.63
N ASN A 214 17.22 -0.44 16.28
CA ASN A 214 17.94 -1.61 15.75
C ASN A 214 17.11 -2.47 14.79
N ARG A 215 15.90 -2.05 14.41
CA ARG A 215 15.03 -2.75 13.46
C ARG A 215 15.19 -2.12 12.08
N PHE A 216 15.52 -2.94 11.09
CA PHE A 216 15.57 -2.48 9.71
C PHE A 216 14.16 -2.13 9.18
N PRO A 217 13.97 -0.99 8.46
CA PRO A 217 14.99 0.03 8.19
C PRO A 217 15.34 0.80 9.47
N PHE A 218 16.63 1.03 9.76
CA PHE A 218 17.10 1.62 11.03
C PHE A 218 16.64 3.08 11.27
N ILE A 219 15.96 3.68 10.28
CA ILE A 219 15.36 5.00 10.33
C ILE A 219 13.87 4.82 10.13
N HIS A 220 13.09 5.30 11.11
CA HIS A 220 11.65 5.23 11.11
C HIS A 220 11.07 6.63 11.18
N GLN A 221 9.92 6.81 10.54
CA GLN A 221 9.31 8.13 10.42
C GLN A 221 7.78 8.02 10.51
N ASN A 222 7.18 8.92 11.28
CA ASN A 222 5.74 9.18 11.33
C ASN A 222 5.41 10.61 10.85
N TRP A 223 6.40 11.34 10.33
CA TRP A 223 6.24 12.74 9.96
C TRP A 223 5.55 12.90 8.60
N LEU A 224 5.95 12.10 7.63
CA LEU A 224 5.39 12.04 6.29
C LEU A 224 4.37 10.90 6.23
N HIS A 225 3.10 11.23 6.01
CA HIS A 225 2.04 10.26 5.81
C HIS A 225 1.75 10.12 4.33
N ILE A 226 1.83 8.87 3.84
CA ILE A 226 1.37 8.52 2.51
C ILE A 226 -0.04 7.97 2.67
N ASN A 227 -1.03 8.69 2.17
CA ASN A 227 -2.42 8.26 2.20
C ASN A 227 -2.72 7.41 0.96
N LEU A 228 -2.75 6.09 1.15
CA LEU A 228 -3.12 5.15 0.10
C LEU A 228 -4.64 4.93 0.01
N GLY A 229 -5.42 5.71 0.76
CA GLY A 229 -6.87 5.57 0.88
C GLY A 229 -7.27 4.60 1.99
N THR A 230 -8.56 4.28 2.01
CA THR A 230 -9.16 3.37 2.99
C THR A 230 -9.70 2.13 2.30
N SER A 231 -9.63 1.00 2.99
CA SER A 231 -10.20 -0.26 2.50
C SER A 231 -11.70 -0.29 2.77
N PHE A 232 -12.45 -0.77 1.77
CA PHE A 232 -13.92 -0.75 1.81
C PHE A 232 -14.53 -2.11 2.08
N THR A 233 -13.82 -3.20 1.79
CA THR A 233 -14.37 -4.56 1.92
C THR A 233 -13.51 -5.42 2.82
N SER A 234 -12.21 -5.50 2.55
CA SER A 234 -11.31 -6.47 3.20
C SER A 234 -10.88 -6.02 4.61
N TYR A 235 -10.72 -4.71 4.81
CA TYR A 235 -10.30 -4.05 6.05
C TYR A 235 -11.15 -2.79 6.27
N ARG A 236 -12.47 -2.98 6.40
CA ARG A 236 -13.46 -1.88 6.37
C ARG A 236 -13.09 -0.69 7.25
N GLY A 237 -12.94 0.47 6.61
CA GLY A 237 -12.68 1.74 7.28
C GLY A 237 -11.26 1.90 7.81
N GLN A 238 -10.38 0.93 7.58
CA GLN A 238 -8.97 1.05 7.94
C GLN A 238 -8.18 1.71 6.81
N GLU A 239 -7.21 2.52 7.20
CA GLU A 239 -6.28 3.19 6.31
C GLU A 239 -5.29 2.15 5.74
N ILE A 240 -5.12 2.14 4.42
CA ILE A 240 -4.44 1.03 3.72
C ILE A 240 -2.95 1.02 4.05
N THR A 241 -2.31 2.18 4.23
CA THR A 241 -0.90 2.24 4.66
C THR A 241 -0.72 1.58 6.02
N THR A 242 -1.62 1.83 6.96
CA THR A 242 -1.63 1.12 8.25
C THR A 242 -1.80 -0.39 8.05
N VAL A 243 -2.71 -0.84 7.19
CA VAL A 243 -2.94 -2.28 6.95
C VAL A 243 -1.68 -3.00 6.43
N ILE A 244 -0.96 -2.38 5.49
CA ILE A 244 0.21 -3.02 4.86
C ILE A 244 1.49 -2.92 5.70
N THR A 245 1.61 -1.90 6.56
CA THR A 245 2.81 -1.64 7.39
C THR A 245 2.73 -2.20 8.79
N THR A 246 1.53 -2.50 9.31
CA THR A 246 1.36 -3.05 10.65
C THR A 246 1.89 -4.49 10.72
N PRO A 247 2.80 -4.80 11.66
CA PRO A 247 3.26 -6.17 11.89
C PRO A 247 2.11 -7.13 12.23
N THR A 248 2.23 -8.38 11.80
CA THR A 248 1.22 -9.43 12.05
C THR A 248 1.66 -10.40 13.14
N GLY A 249 0.73 -11.23 13.62
CA GLY A 249 1.00 -12.26 14.64
C GLY A 249 0.73 -11.82 16.08
N ASP A 250 1.09 -12.68 17.02
CA ASP A 250 0.85 -12.50 18.45
C ASP A 250 1.62 -11.31 19.00
N ILE A 251 1.09 -10.69 20.04
CA ILE A 251 1.73 -9.57 20.70
C ILE A 251 3.09 -10.02 21.27
N LYS A 252 4.13 -9.21 21.08
CA LYS A 252 5.50 -9.47 21.55
C LYS A 252 5.80 -8.57 22.76
N PRO A 253 5.48 -9.02 23.99
CA PRO A 253 5.81 -8.27 25.19
C PRO A 253 7.32 -8.15 25.37
N ARG A 254 7.74 -7.06 26.00
CA ARG A 254 9.11 -6.76 26.37
C ARG A 254 9.10 -6.07 27.73
N MET A 255 10.14 -6.30 28.52
CA MET A 255 10.37 -5.45 29.70
C MET A 255 10.70 -4.04 29.22
N THR A 256 9.88 -3.09 29.63
CA THR A 256 10.02 -1.68 29.25
C THR A 256 9.54 -0.76 30.37
N GLN A 257 9.89 0.51 30.27
CA GLN A 257 9.44 1.54 31.20
C GLN A 257 8.45 2.46 30.48
N PHE A 258 7.33 2.73 31.14
CA PHE A 258 6.38 3.70 30.63
C PHE A 258 6.98 5.12 30.66
N PRO A 259 6.55 6.02 29.74
CA PRO A 259 7.11 7.36 29.62
C PRO A 259 7.22 8.16 30.94
N ALA A 260 6.24 8.05 31.84
CA ALA A 260 6.25 8.75 33.14
C ALA A 260 7.25 8.17 34.15
N LYS A 261 7.71 6.92 33.94
CA LYS A 261 8.60 6.16 34.84
C LYS A 261 10.01 5.99 34.29
N LEU A 262 10.34 6.68 33.19
CA LEU A 262 11.65 6.60 32.56
C LEU A 262 12.77 6.98 33.55
N GLY A 263 13.75 6.08 33.69
CA GLY A 263 14.90 6.29 34.58
C GLY A 263 14.69 5.84 36.03
N THR A 264 13.54 5.27 36.36
CA THR A 264 13.29 4.62 37.66
C THR A 264 13.69 3.14 37.63
N ASP A 265 13.49 2.39 38.72
CA ASP A 265 13.62 0.93 38.74
C ASP A 265 12.28 0.21 38.42
N GLU A 266 11.25 0.95 38.01
CA GLU A 266 9.93 0.39 37.67
C GLU A 266 9.92 -0.11 36.22
N TRP A 267 10.00 -1.43 36.06
CA TRP A 267 9.89 -2.10 34.77
C TRP A 267 8.58 -2.87 34.68
N THR A 268 7.91 -2.77 33.53
CA THR A 268 6.66 -3.48 33.27
C THR A 268 6.78 -4.28 31.99
N GLU A 269 6.18 -5.47 31.98
CA GLU A 269 6.03 -6.23 30.77
C GLU A 269 4.93 -5.60 29.91
N SER A 270 5.32 -4.95 28.82
CA SER A 270 4.40 -4.34 27.87
C SER A 270 4.88 -4.56 26.44
N ALA A 271 3.94 -4.64 25.52
CA ALA A 271 4.24 -4.74 24.10
C ALA A 271 4.01 -3.45 23.33
N ILE A 272 3.65 -2.36 24.02
CA ILE A 272 3.41 -1.07 23.39
C ILE A 272 4.70 -0.60 22.71
N ASN A 273 4.58 -0.13 21.48
CA ASN A 273 5.64 0.55 20.77
C ASN A 273 5.51 2.06 21.02
N PHE A 274 6.30 2.56 21.97
CA PHE A 274 6.24 3.96 22.39
C PHE A 274 6.63 4.95 21.27
N HIS A 275 7.33 4.52 20.23
CA HIS A 275 7.59 5.34 19.05
C HIS A 275 6.37 5.55 18.14
N THR A 276 5.24 4.92 18.45
CA THR A 276 3.98 5.04 17.70
C THR A 276 2.89 5.76 18.47
N LEU A 277 3.23 6.39 19.61
CA LEU A 277 2.26 7.10 20.44
C LEU A 277 1.61 8.26 19.68
N ARG A 278 0.29 8.34 19.80
CA ARG A 278 -0.59 9.34 19.21
C ARG A 278 -1.29 10.16 20.27
N TYR A 279 -1.55 11.41 19.92
CA TYR A 279 -2.25 12.36 20.79
C TYR A 279 -3.69 11.90 21.05
N THR A 280 -4.13 12.01 22.29
CA THR A 280 -5.46 11.65 22.78
C THR A 280 -5.98 12.79 23.65
N THR A 281 -7.09 13.42 23.23
CA THR A 281 -7.68 14.58 23.94
C THR A 281 -8.17 14.22 25.35
N ASN A 282 -8.82 13.05 25.49
CA ASN A 282 -9.38 12.60 26.77
C ASN A 282 -8.57 11.43 27.31
N VAL A 283 -7.56 11.75 28.11
CA VAL A 283 -6.69 10.76 28.77
C VAL A 283 -7.40 10.15 29.98
N SER A 284 -7.37 8.83 30.11
CA SER A 284 -7.93 8.14 31.29
C SER A 284 -7.06 8.39 32.53
N GLU A 285 -7.63 8.30 33.74
CA GLU A 285 -6.85 8.46 34.98
C GLU A 285 -5.66 7.49 35.05
N GLY A 286 -5.85 6.24 34.61
CA GLY A 286 -4.78 5.24 34.57
C GLY A 286 -3.69 5.55 33.54
N ASP A 287 -4.05 6.11 32.38
CA ASP A 287 -3.05 6.54 31.39
C ASP A 287 -2.28 7.79 31.88
N ALA A 288 -2.92 8.69 32.63
CA ALA A 288 -2.26 9.87 33.18
C ALA A 288 -1.14 9.52 34.18
N GLU A 289 -1.20 8.37 34.84
CA GLU A 289 -0.11 7.86 35.71
C GLU A 289 1.07 7.29 34.91
N LEU A 290 0.82 6.80 33.69
CA LEU A 290 1.80 6.12 32.85
C LEU A 290 2.46 7.05 31.82
N TYR A 291 1.79 8.13 31.44
CA TYR A 291 2.22 9.05 30.40
C TYR A 291 2.29 10.49 30.95
N PRO A 292 3.40 11.22 30.75
CA PRO A 292 3.55 12.59 31.23
C PRO A 292 2.79 13.61 30.37
N ASP A 293 2.26 13.19 29.23
CA ASP A 293 1.54 14.00 28.26
C ASP A 293 0.43 13.20 27.58
N ASN A 294 -0.38 13.89 26.78
CA ASN A 294 -1.58 13.33 26.13
C ASN A 294 -1.26 12.35 24.97
N TYR A 295 -0.02 11.88 24.84
CA TYR A 295 0.37 10.89 23.84
C TYR A 295 0.30 9.47 24.41
N THR A 296 -0.90 8.92 24.51
CA THR A 296 -1.16 7.68 25.27
C THR A 296 -1.52 6.47 24.39
N THR A 297 -1.98 6.69 23.16
CA THR A 297 -2.42 5.60 22.27
C THR A 297 -1.31 5.17 21.32
N GLY A 298 -0.87 3.91 21.38
CA GLY A 298 0.20 3.38 20.51
C GLY A 298 -0.12 2.02 19.88
N ALA A 299 0.64 1.66 18.84
CA ALA A 299 0.63 0.32 18.27
C ALA A 299 1.43 -0.66 19.15
N TYR A 300 1.23 -1.96 18.93
CA TYR A 300 1.94 -3.02 19.65
C TYR A 300 3.02 -3.68 18.80
N PHE A 301 4.13 -4.05 19.42
CA PHE A 301 5.07 -5.02 18.86
C PHE A 301 4.39 -6.38 18.71
N ARG A 302 4.65 -7.07 17.59
CA ARG A 302 4.09 -8.39 17.29
C ARG A 302 5.16 -9.36 16.77
N TYR A 303 4.92 -10.65 16.96
CA TYR A 303 5.70 -11.78 16.45
C TYR A 303 5.37 -12.06 14.99
N GLY A 304 5.87 -11.21 14.10
CA GLY A 304 5.72 -11.41 12.66
C GLY A 304 6.08 -10.14 11.90
N PHE A 305 6.23 -10.30 10.60
CA PHE A 305 6.46 -9.19 9.69
C PHE A 305 5.13 -8.58 9.25
N SER A 306 5.19 -7.31 8.86
CA SER A 306 4.09 -6.67 8.13
C SER A 306 3.91 -7.26 6.73
N MET A 307 2.81 -6.94 6.06
CA MET A 307 2.61 -7.43 4.69
C MET A 307 3.70 -6.95 3.74
N LEU A 308 4.09 -5.69 3.90
CA LEU A 308 5.18 -5.10 3.15
C LEU A 308 6.49 -5.84 3.45
N GLU A 309 6.86 -5.98 4.71
CA GLU A 309 8.10 -6.66 5.12
C GLU A 309 8.16 -8.11 4.59
N ASN A 310 7.06 -8.87 4.64
CA ASN A 310 7.02 -10.24 4.10
C ASN A 310 7.34 -10.28 2.60
N SER A 311 6.69 -9.42 1.80
CA SER A 311 6.95 -9.31 0.36
C SER A 311 8.42 -8.97 0.08
N PHE A 312 8.96 -8.00 0.83
CA PHE A 312 10.37 -7.60 0.71
C PHE A 312 11.34 -8.73 1.06
N VAL A 313 11.11 -9.45 2.16
CA VAL A 313 11.96 -10.55 2.61
C VAL A 313 12.01 -11.67 1.56
N ILE A 314 10.86 -12.16 1.09
CA ILE A 314 10.85 -13.23 0.07
C ILE A 314 11.49 -12.77 -1.24
N GLY A 315 11.23 -11.52 -1.65
CA GLY A 315 11.76 -10.96 -2.88
C GLY A 315 13.27 -10.80 -2.84
N LEU A 316 13.82 -10.16 -1.79
CA LEU A 316 15.25 -9.91 -1.67
C LEU A 316 16.06 -11.21 -1.53
N ILE A 317 15.56 -12.20 -0.77
CA ILE A 317 16.22 -13.50 -0.69
C ILE A 317 16.17 -14.21 -2.04
N ALA A 318 15.04 -14.16 -2.75
CA ALA A 318 14.93 -14.74 -4.10
C ALA A 318 15.91 -14.10 -5.09
N VAL A 319 16.07 -12.77 -5.06
CA VAL A 319 17.06 -12.05 -5.88
C VAL A 319 18.48 -12.49 -5.52
N ALA A 320 18.81 -12.56 -4.23
CA ALA A 320 20.14 -12.97 -3.78
C ALA A 320 20.49 -14.36 -4.31
N ILE A 321 19.55 -15.30 -4.23
CA ILE A 321 19.70 -16.65 -4.80
C ILE A 321 19.81 -16.57 -6.33
N ALA A 322 18.97 -15.77 -6.98
CA ALA A 322 18.96 -15.64 -8.43
C ALA A 322 20.30 -15.15 -8.98
N TYR A 323 20.91 -14.14 -8.36
CA TYR A 323 22.24 -13.66 -8.75
C TYR A 323 23.35 -14.63 -8.36
N ALA A 324 23.28 -15.23 -7.16
CA ALA A 324 24.28 -16.17 -6.68
C ALA A 324 24.34 -17.45 -7.53
N VAL A 325 23.22 -17.89 -8.12
CA VAL A 325 23.13 -19.11 -8.93
C VAL A 325 23.13 -18.79 -10.42
N GLY A 326 22.31 -17.83 -10.85
CA GLY A 326 22.09 -17.51 -12.26
C GLY A 326 23.32 -16.96 -12.96
N LEU A 327 24.08 -16.06 -12.31
CA LEU A 327 25.30 -15.51 -12.92
C LEU A 327 26.39 -16.58 -13.09
N PRO A 328 26.77 -17.38 -12.05
CA PRO A 328 27.77 -18.44 -12.24
C PRO A 328 27.37 -19.50 -13.25
N LEU A 329 26.09 -19.89 -13.28
CA LEU A 329 25.60 -20.84 -14.27
C LEU A 329 25.64 -20.26 -15.69
N GLY A 330 25.23 -19.01 -15.89
CA GLY A 330 25.34 -18.32 -17.17
C GLY A 330 26.79 -18.20 -17.67
N MET A 331 27.72 -17.87 -16.75
CA MET A 331 29.15 -17.86 -17.04
C MET A 331 29.69 -19.25 -17.42
N LEU A 332 29.24 -20.29 -16.71
CA LEU A 332 29.63 -21.67 -17.00
C LEU A 332 29.12 -22.12 -18.37
N MET A 333 27.89 -21.74 -18.75
CA MET A 333 27.31 -22.02 -20.06
C MET A 333 28.12 -21.35 -21.19
N ALA A 334 28.46 -20.06 -21.04
CA ALA A 334 29.26 -19.36 -22.06
C ALA A 334 30.66 -19.98 -22.22
N ARG A 335 31.32 -20.32 -21.12
CA ARG A 335 32.65 -20.97 -21.15
C ARG A 335 32.61 -22.35 -21.79
N ARG A 336 31.49 -23.06 -21.66
CA ARG A 336 31.28 -24.41 -22.23
C ARG A 336 30.30 -24.37 -23.40
N LYS A 337 30.39 -23.33 -24.24
CA LYS A 337 29.53 -23.13 -25.41
C LYS A 337 29.40 -24.43 -26.22
N ASP A 338 28.18 -24.80 -26.55
CA ASP A 338 27.79 -25.99 -27.33
C ASP A 338 28.14 -27.36 -26.69
N ARG A 339 28.63 -27.37 -25.44
CA ARG A 339 28.89 -28.60 -24.66
C ARG A 339 27.73 -28.91 -23.71
N LEU A 340 27.82 -30.02 -22.98
CA LEU A 340 26.77 -30.50 -22.07
C LEU A 340 26.30 -29.45 -21.04
N GLY A 341 27.22 -28.68 -20.44
CA GLY A 341 26.84 -27.64 -19.47
C GLY A 341 25.97 -26.54 -20.07
N ASP A 342 26.25 -26.15 -21.31
CA ASP A 342 25.43 -25.20 -22.06
C ASP A 342 24.08 -25.80 -22.46
N LYS A 343 24.08 -27.04 -22.97
CA LYS A 343 22.84 -27.74 -23.36
C LYS A 343 21.88 -27.93 -22.18
N ILE A 344 22.37 -28.36 -21.02
CA ILE A 344 21.55 -28.53 -19.80
C ILE A 344 20.99 -27.18 -19.34
N GLY A 345 21.81 -26.14 -19.31
CA GLY A 345 21.35 -24.80 -18.95
C GLY A 345 20.29 -24.28 -19.92
N ASN A 346 20.41 -24.54 -21.22
CA ASN A 346 19.39 -24.16 -22.20
C ASN A 346 18.08 -24.92 -22.00
N VAL A 347 18.12 -26.21 -21.65
CA VAL A 347 16.90 -26.97 -21.29
C VAL A 347 16.19 -26.31 -20.11
N TYR A 348 16.93 -25.93 -19.07
CA TYR A 348 16.38 -25.22 -17.91
C TYR A 348 15.78 -23.86 -18.31
N ILE A 349 16.51 -23.04 -19.07
CA ILE A 349 16.03 -21.73 -19.53
C ILE A 349 14.75 -21.89 -20.36
N ILE A 350 14.74 -22.82 -21.31
CA ILE A 350 13.57 -23.09 -22.16
C ILE A 350 12.39 -23.53 -21.30
N PHE A 351 12.60 -24.47 -20.37
CA PHE A 351 11.55 -24.94 -19.47
C PHE A 351 10.95 -23.80 -18.66
N ILE A 352 11.76 -23.02 -17.94
CA ILE A 352 11.24 -22.00 -17.03
C ILE A 352 10.62 -20.81 -17.76
N MET A 353 11.04 -20.53 -18.99
CA MET A 353 10.47 -19.45 -19.82
C MET A 353 9.22 -19.89 -20.60
N ALA A 354 9.11 -21.18 -20.96
CA ALA A 354 7.97 -21.70 -21.72
C ALA A 354 6.81 -22.15 -20.82
N VAL A 355 7.11 -22.66 -19.62
CA VAL A 355 6.08 -23.14 -18.69
C VAL A 355 5.43 -21.94 -17.97
N PRO A 356 4.08 -21.84 -17.95
CA PRO A 356 3.39 -20.80 -17.21
C PRO A 356 3.82 -20.77 -15.73
N PRO A 357 4.03 -19.57 -15.12
CA PRO A 357 4.52 -19.46 -13.75
C PRO A 357 3.76 -20.29 -12.73
N LEU A 358 2.44 -20.27 -12.83
CA LEU A 358 1.56 -21.00 -11.93
C LEU A 358 1.83 -22.51 -11.94
N ALA A 359 2.10 -23.10 -13.11
CA ALA A 359 2.30 -24.54 -13.25
C ALA A 359 3.59 -25.00 -12.56
N TYR A 360 4.72 -24.31 -12.78
CA TYR A 360 5.96 -24.69 -12.10
C TYR A 360 5.89 -24.38 -10.60
N ILE A 361 5.23 -23.29 -10.17
CA ILE A 361 5.05 -23.01 -8.74
C ILE A 361 4.33 -24.17 -8.05
N PHE A 362 3.22 -24.66 -8.62
CA PHE A 362 2.52 -25.84 -8.07
C PHE A 362 3.36 -27.11 -8.12
N MET A 363 4.13 -27.33 -9.20
CA MET A 363 5.05 -28.46 -9.29
C MET A 363 6.10 -28.44 -8.16
N PHE A 364 6.77 -27.30 -7.94
CA PHE A 364 7.76 -27.14 -6.88
C PHE A 364 7.13 -27.16 -5.49
N ALA A 365 5.90 -26.67 -5.34
CA ALA A 365 5.15 -26.84 -4.10
C ALA A 365 4.89 -28.32 -3.80
N ALA A 366 4.41 -29.09 -4.78
CA ALA A 366 4.16 -30.52 -4.62
C ALA A 366 5.44 -31.29 -4.28
N LEU A 367 6.54 -31.05 -5.02
CA LEU A 367 7.84 -31.67 -4.73
C LEU A 367 8.37 -31.28 -3.35
N GLY A 368 8.30 -29.99 -3.01
CA GLY A 368 8.72 -29.47 -1.72
C GLY A 368 8.00 -30.12 -0.54
N THR A 369 6.69 -30.26 -0.64
CA THR A 369 5.87 -30.83 0.43
C THR A 369 5.96 -32.36 0.48
N THR A 370 5.97 -33.05 -0.67
CA THR A 370 6.00 -34.53 -0.70
C THR A 370 7.38 -35.11 -0.42
N VAL A 371 8.44 -34.55 -1.02
CA VAL A 371 9.80 -35.08 -0.93
C VAL A 371 10.52 -34.53 0.30
N PHE A 372 10.43 -33.21 0.52
CA PHE A 372 11.20 -32.52 1.56
C PHE A 372 10.38 -32.18 2.82
N LYS A 373 9.09 -32.54 2.85
CA LYS A 373 8.16 -32.28 3.96
C LYS A 373 8.08 -30.79 4.35
N LEU A 374 8.29 -29.89 3.39
CA LEU A 374 8.22 -28.45 3.60
C LEU A 374 6.76 -27.97 3.69
N PRO A 375 6.49 -26.95 4.52
CA PRO A 375 5.13 -26.44 4.71
C PRO A 375 4.61 -25.81 3.42
N TYR A 376 3.46 -26.30 2.95
CA TYR A 376 2.83 -25.77 1.73
C TYR A 376 2.25 -24.36 1.93
N LYS A 377 1.66 -24.07 3.11
CA LYS A 377 1.11 -22.74 3.42
C LYS A 377 1.88 -22.11 4.57
N PHE A 378 2.02 -20.79 4.54
CA PHE A 378 2.62 -20.01 5.63
C PHE A 378 2.00 -20.32 7.00
N ALA A 379 0.66 -20.40 7.05
CA ALA A 379 -0.06 -20.70 8.29
C ALA A 379 0.19 -22.11 8.84
N ASN A 380 0.61 -23.06 7.99
CA ASN A 380 0.82 -24.46 8.37
C ASN A 380 2.26 -24.71 8.86
N ALA A 381 3.12 -23.69 8.85
CA ALA A 381 4.51 -23.84 9.23
C ALA A 381 4.68 -23.82 10.75
N GLN A 382 5.04 -24.97 11.32
CA GLN A 382 5.45 -25.07 12.72
C GLN A 382 6.72 -24.25 12.99
N VAL A 383 7.65 -24.25 12.02
CA VAL A 383 8.86 -23.45 12.04
C VAL A 383 8.73 -22.34 11.01
N LYS A 384 8.65 -21.09 11.47
CA LYS A 384 8.41 -19.91 10.62
C LYS A 384 9.42 -19.81 9.46
N ILE A 385 10.71 -20.11 9.68
CA ILE A 385 11.72 -19.99 8.60
C ILE A 385 11.48 -20.96 7.43
N LEU A 386 10.93 -22.15 7.70
CA LEU A 386 10.63 -23.13 6.66
C LEU A 386 9.48 -22.67 5.75
N ALA A 387 8.59 -21.79 6.24
CA ALA A 387 7.51 -21.19 5.45
C ALA A 387 8.03 -20.39 4.25
N TYR A 388 9.22 -19.78 4.39
CA TYR A 388 9.79 -18.91 3.35
C TYR A 388 10.46 -19.70 2.22
N VAL A 389 10.88 -20.95 2.46
CA VAL A 389 11.72 -21.72 1.52
C VAL A 389 11.06 -21.92 0.15
N LEU A 390 9.85 -22.46 0.11
CA LEU A 390 9.15 -22.73 -1.16
C LEU A 390 8.81 -21.46 -1.96
N PRO A 391 8.25 -20.39 -1.35
CA PRO A 391 8.01 -19.14 -2.06
C PRO A 391 9.29 -18.50 -2.58
N VAL A 392 10.35 -18.45 -1.77
CA VAL A 392 11.65 -17.88 -2.18
C VAL A 392 12.25 -18.64 -3.36
N LEU A 393 12.28 -19.97 -3.32
CA LEU A 393 12.81 -20.77 -4.41
C LEU A 393 11.97 -20.62 -5.68
N SER A 394 10.63 -20.63 -5.55
CA SER A 394 9.72 -20.47 -6.67
C SER A 394 9.86 -19.13 -7.39
N LEU A 395 10.13 -18.06 -6.65
CA LEU A 395 10.45 -16.76 -7.22
C LEU A 395 11.82 -16.78 -7.91
N ALA A 396 12.85 -17.28 -7.22
CA ALA A 396 14.21 -17.28 -7.73
C ALA A 396 14.36 -18.04 -9.06
N LEU A 397 13.63 -19.14 -9.25
CA LEU A 397 13.75 -19.98 -10.45
C LEU A 397 13.59 -19.20 -11.77
N ARG A 398 12.59 -18.32 -11.86
CA ARG A 398 12.36 -17.54 -13.08
C ARG A 398 13.55 -16.62 -13.38
N ASP A 399 14.03 -15.93 -12.35
CA ASP A 399 15.10 -14.94 -12.48
C ASP A 399 16.47 -15.59 -12.68
N ILE A 400 16.72 -16.78 -12.11
CA ILE A 400 17.90 -17.61 -12.44
C ILE A 400 17.94 -17.86 -13.94
N GLY A 401 16.84 -18.31 -14.55
CA GLY A 401 16.78 -18.57 -16.00
C GLY A 401 17.01 -17.31 -16.83
N GLY A 402 16.42 -16.18 -16.42
CA GLY A 402 16.64 -14.88 -17.04
C GLY A 402 18.11 -14.46 -17.01
N LEU A 403 18.75 -14.52 -15.83
CA LEU A 403 20.15 -14.15 -15.63
C LEU A 403 21.11 -15.09 -16.37
N MET A 404 20.87 -16.40 -16.32
CA MET A 404 21.65 -17.38 -17.09
C MET A 404 21.65 -17.05 -18.57
N LYS A 405 20.47 -16.79 -19.14
CA LYS A 405 20.29 -16.48 -20.56
C LYS A 405 21.06 -15.21 -20.95
N TRP A 406 20.87 -14.12 -20.23
CA TRP A 406 21.46 -12.84 -20.57
C TRP A 406 22.97 -12.81 -20.31
N MET A 407 23.44 -13.34 -19.18
CA MET A 407 24.88 -13.46 -18.91
C MET A 407 25.58 -14.29 -19.97
N ARG A 408 24.99 -15.44 -20.34
CA ARG A 408 25.52 -16.27 -21.43
C ARG A 408 25.61 -15.50 -22.74
N ARG A 409 24.52 -14.83 -23.13
CA ARG A 409 24.44 -14.07 -24.39
C ARG A 409 25.52 -13.00 -24.43
N TYR A 410 25.60 -12.14 -23.42
CA TYR A 410 26.56 -11.05 -23.39
C TYR A 410 28.00 -11.55 -23.36
N MET A 411 28.29 -12.63 -22.63
CA MET A 411 29.63 -13.22 -22.68
C MET A 411 29.99 -13.75 -24.07
N ILE A 412 29.06 -14.39 -24.77
CA ILE A 412 29.29 -14.87 -26.14
C ILE A 412 29.55 -13.71 -27.10
N ASP A 413 28.80 -12.61 -26.97
CA ASP A 413 29.01 -11.41 -27.78
C ASP A 413 30.41 -10.80 -27.51
N GLN A 414 30.86 -10.82 -26.26
CA GLN A 414 32.16 -10.33 -25.84
C GLN A 414 33.34 -11.25 -26.20
N MET A 415 33.12 -12.53 -26.55
CA MET A 415 34.19 -13.48 -26.87
C MET A 415 35.01 -13.12 -28.12
N ASN A 416 34.45 -12.32 -29.03
CA ASN A 416 35.05 -11.96 -30.32
C ASN A 416 35.65 -10.55 -30.35
N SER A 417 35.66 -9.85 -29.22
CA SER A 417 36.19 -8.49 -29.11
C SER A 417 37.71 -8.45 -29.21
N ASP A 418 38.25 -7.29 -29.60
CA ASP A 418 39.69 -7.15 -29.85
C ASP A 418 40.53 -7.24 -28.56
N TYR A 419 39.99 -6.82 -27.41
CA TYR A 419 40.68 -6.99 -26.13
C TYR A 419 40.85 -8.48 -25.76
N VAL A 420 39.95 -9.37 -26.21
CA VAL A 420 40.10 -10.82 -26.00
C VAL A 420 41.21 -11.38 -26.88
N LYS A 421 41.30 -10.94 -28.13
CA LYS A 421 42.40 -11.36 -29.03
C LYS A 421 43.75 -10.91 -28.48
N PHE A 422 43.82 -9.69 -27.95
CA PHE A 422 45.01 -9.16 -27.29
C PHE A 422 45.39 -9.99 -26.04
N ALA A 423 44.43 -10.25 -25.14
CA ALA A 423 44.67 -11.07 -23.95
C ALA A 423 45.15 -12.50 -24.29
N ARG A 424 44.66 -13.10 -25.38
CA ARG A 424 45.16 -14.38 -25.88
C ARG A 424 46.60 -14.27 -26.39
N ALA A 425 46.92 -13.21 -27.11
CA ALA A 425 48.27 -12.96 -27.63
C ALA A 425 49.29 -12.73 -26.50
N GLU A 426 48.87 -12.16 -25.37
CA GLU A 426 49.68 -12.04 -24.15
C GLU A 426 49.85 -13.37 -23.38
N GLY A 427 49.24 -14.46 -23.84
CA GLY A 427 49.40 -15.80 -23.24
C GLY A 427 48.50 -16.08 -22.03
N MET A 428 47.48 -15.25 -21.79
CA MET A 428 46.54 -15.48 -20.69
C MET A 428 45.73 -16.77 -20.90
N SER A 429 45.45 -17.49 -19.82
CA SER A 429 44.67 -18.72 -19.90
C SER A 429 43.20 -18.44 -20.27
N GLU A 430 42.56 -19.32 -21.04
CA GLU A 430 41.12 -19.18 -21.38
C GLU A 430 40.24 -19.05 -20.13
N ARG A 431 40.59 -19.72 -19.02
CA ARG A 431 39.85 -19.61 -17.76
C ARG A 431 39.91 -18.18 -17.20
N GLU A 432 41.07 -17.54 -17.28
CA GLU A 432 41.31 -16.18 -16.82
C GLU A 432 40.62 -15.15 -17.71
N ILE A 433 40.76 -15.30 -19.03
CA ILE A 433 40.09 -14.46 -20.04
C ILE A 433 38.57 -14.45 -19.81
N TYR A 434 37.95 -15.61 -19.62
CA TYR A 434 36.50 -15.70 -19.37
C TYR A 434 36.08 -15.13 -18.01
N ARG A 435 36.84 -15.43 -16.95
CA ARG A 435 36.46 -15.06 -15.58
C ARG A 435 36.71 -13.59 -15.26
N ILE A 436 37.70 -12.97 -15.88
CA ILE A 436 38.13 -11.60 -15.56
C ILE A 436 37.75 -10.63 -16.68
N HIS A 437 38.10 -10.91 -17.92
CA HIS A 437 37.95 -9.94 -19.02
C HIS A 437 36.55 -9.99 -19.65
N ILE A 438 36.11 -11.16 -20.08
CA ILE A 438 34.82 -11.32 -20.77
C ILE A 438 33.65 -11.08 -19.81
N SER A 439 33.67 -11.71 -18.63
CA SER A 439 32.60 -11.57 -17.64
C SER A 439 32.42 -10.13 -17.17
N ARG A 440 33.50 -9.38 -16.94
CA ARG A 440 33.46 -7.99 -16.47
C ARG A 440 32.84 -7.06 -17.51
N ASN A 441 33.22 -7.22 -18.79
CA ASN A 441 32.61 -6.45 -19.87
C ASN A 441 31.15 -6.86 -20.14
N ALA A 442 30.83 -8.15 -20.01
CA ALA A 442 29.45 -8.62 -20.11
C ALA A 442 28.56 -8.09 -18.98
N MET A 443 29.10 -7.92 -17.77
CA MET A 443 28.37 -7.47 -16.59
C MET A 443 27.83 -6.03 -16.73
N ILE A 444 28.49 -5.19 -17.53
CA ILE A 444 28.04 -3.80 -17.81
C ILE A 444 26.57 -3.80 -18.25
N TYR A 445 26.17 -4.76 -19.09
CA TYR A 445 24.80 -4.88 -19.61
C TYR A 445 23.78 -5.47 -18.61
N LEU A 446 24.25 -6.02 -17.48
CA LEU A 446 23.39 -6.62 -16.44
C LEU A 446 23.22 -5.71 -15.22
N VAL A 447 24.20 -4.86 -14.92
CA VAL A 447 24.18 -4.00 -13.71
C VAL A 447 22.98 -3.07 -13.68
N HIS A 448 22.60 -2.50 -14.83
CA HIS A 448 21.40 -1.66 -14.96
C HIS A 448 20.12 -2.40 -14.54
N GLY A 449 20.04 -3.71 -14.80
CA GLY A 449 18.89 -4.55 -14.50
C GLY A 449 18.80 -5.05 -13.07
N ILE A 450 19.80 -4.80 -12.20
CA ILE A 450 19.81 -5.30 -10.82
C ILE A 450 18.60 -4.78 -10.03
N PRO A 451 18.32 -3.46 -9.97
CA PRO A 451 17.13 -2.96 -9.28
C PRO A 451 15.84 -3.49 -9.91
N GLY A 452 15.84 -3.62 -11.25
CA GLY A 452 14.71 -4.16 -12.00
C GLY A 452 14.39 -5.60 -11.61
N THR A 453 15.41 -6.41 -11.33
CA THR A 453 15.24 -7.78 -10.85
C THR A 453 14.66 -7.80 -9.43
N ILE A 454 15.11 -6.88 -8.57
CA ILE A 454 14.58 -6.75 -7.20
C ILE A 454 13.08 -6.49 -7.24
N ILE A 455 12.66 -5.48 -8.00
CA ILE A 455 11.23 -5.17 -8.14
C ILE A 455 10.49 -6.27 -8.90
N GLY A 456 11.13 -6.88 -9.89
CA GLY A 456 10.60 -8.03 -10.61
C GLY A 456 10.23 -9.19 -9.70
N CYS A 457 11.07 -9.53 -8.72
CA CYS A 457 10.75 -10.53 -7.70
C CYS A 457 9.61 -10.07 -6.78
N LEU A 458 9.56 -8.79 -6.39
CA LEU A 458 8.47 -8.24 -5.55
C LEU A 458 7.12 -8.19 -6.26
N VAL A 459 7.10 -7.91 -7.56
CA VAL A 459 5.90 -7.95 -8.40
C VAL A 459 5.53 -9.40 -8.73
N GLY A 460 6.51 -10.23 -9.08
CA GLY A 460 6.33 -11.66 -9.33
C GLY A 460 5.82 -12.43 -8.10
N ALA A 461 6.04 -11.87 -6.91
CA ALA A 461 5.50 -12.38 -5.66
C ALA A 461 3.96 -12.40 -5.64
N ILE A 462 3.23 -11.65 -6.46
CA ILE A 462 1.76 -11.67 -6.46
C ILE A 462 1.18 -13.09 -6.58
N ILE A 463 1.66 -13.87 -7.56
CA ILE A 463 1.19 -15.23 -7.78
C ILE A 463 1.74 -16.17 -6.71
N THR A 464 3.03 -16.07 -6.41
CA THR A 464 3.70 -16.90 -5.41
C THR A 464 3.07 -16.74 -4.03
N GLU A 465 2.84 -15.50 -3.59
CA GLU A 465 2.20 -15.19 -2.32
C GLU A 465 0.77 -15.70 -2.26
N ARG A 466 0.04 -15.67 -3.39
CA ARG A 466 -1.29 -16.26 -3.47
C ARG A 466 -1.27 -17.77 -3.28
N VAL A 467 -0.38 -18.47 -3.97
CA VAL A 467 -0.29 -19.94 -3.92
C VAL A 467 0.15 -20.43 -2.54
N TYR A 468 1.21 -19.85 -1.97
CA TYR A 468 1.75 -20.24 -0.66
C TYR A 468 1.04 -19.57 0.53
N ALA A 469 -0.01 -18.77 0.27
CA ALA A 469 -0.73 -17.99 1.27
C ALA A 469 0.18 -17.12 2.15
N VAL A 470 1.20 -16.53 1.54
CA VAL A 470 2.10 -15.58 2.22
C VAL A 470 1.29 -14.34 2.58
N PRO A 471 1.35 -13.84 3.83
CA PRO A 471 0.69 -12.60 4.23
C PRO A 471 1.47 -11.40 3.71
N GLY A 472 1.46 -11.18 2.39
CA GLY A 472 2.16 -10.10 1.69
C GLY A 472 1.24 -9.20 0.86
N VAL A 473 1.81 -8.13 0.31
CA VAL A 473 1.09 -7.11 -0.49
C VAL A 473 0.56 -7.70 -1.81
N GLY A 474 1.26 -8.67 -2.39
CA GLY A 474 0.82 -9.34 -3.60
C GLY A 474 -0.42 -10.22 -3.36
N ASN A 475 -0.45 -10.96 -2.25
CA ASN A 475 -1.64 -11.69 -1.83
C ASN A 475 -2.80 -10.72 -1.58
N LEU A 476 -2.53 -9.59 -0.91
CA LEU A 476 -3.51 -8.54 -0.64
C LEU A 476 -4.17 -8.02 -1.94
N LEU A 477 -3.39 -7.74 -2.98
CA LEU A 477 -3.91 -7.32 -4.28
C LEU A 477 -4.86 -8.37 -4.89
N THR A 478 -4.46 -9.65 -4.89
CA THR A 478 -5.34 -10.70 -5.43
C THR A 478 -6.64 -10.84 -4.63
N ARG A 479 -6.60 -10.67 -3.31
CA ARG A 479 -7.79 -10.68 -2.47
C ARG A 479 -8.68 -9.49 -2.76
N ALA A 480 -8.10 -8.29 -2.86
CA ALA A 480 -8.81 -7.05 -3.18
C ALA A 480 -9.53 -7.11 -4.52
N ILE A 481 -8.92 -7.70 -5.55
CA ILE A 481 -9.60 -7.91 -6.84
C ILE A 481 -10.83 -8.80 -6.67
N ASN A 482 -10.71 -9.91 -5.94
CA ASN A 482 -11.83 -10.84 -5.73
C ASN A 482 -12.93 -10.25 -4.81
N SER A 483 -12.56 -9.42 -3.84
CA SER A 483 -13.48 -8.76 -2.90
C SER A 483 -13.91 -7.36 -3.36
N HIS A 484 -13.52 -6.95 -4.57
CA HIS A 484 -13.84 -5.64 -5.15
C HIS A 484 -13.46 -4.46 -4.25
N ASP A 485 -12.31 -4.57 -3.58
CA ASP A 485 -11.75 -3.49 -2.75
C ASP A 485 -10.97 -2.49 -3.60
N ASN A 486 -11.72 -1.57 -4.21
CA ASN A 486 -11.19 -0.56 -5.13
C ASN A 486 -10.06 0.28 -4.50
N GLY A 487 -10.16 0.62 -3.21
CA GLY A 487 -9.13 1.37 -2.49
C GLY A 487 -7.80 0.62 -2.46
N ILE A 488 -7.83 -0.66 -2.10
CA ILE A 488 -6.62 -1.51 -2.06
C ILE A 488 -6.04 -1.71 -3.47
N ILE A 489 -6.88 -1.89 -4.50
CA ILE A 489 -6.39 -2.03 -5.89
C ILE A 489 -5.58 -0.80 -6.31
N VAL A 490 -6.10 0.41 -6.03
CA VAL A 490 -5.40 1.67 -6.33
C VAL A 490 -4.13 1.80 -5.48
N ALA A 491 -4.19 1.49 -4.19
CA ALA A 491 -3.04 1.52 -3.29
C ALA A 491 -1.89 0.61 -3.74
N CYS A 492 -2.19 -0.65 -4.07
CA CYS A 492 -1.21 -1.61 -4.59
C CYS A 492 -0.64 -1.15 -5.94
N THR A 493 -1.45 -0.52 -6.79
CA THR A 493 -1.00 0.07 -8.06
C THR A 493 0.03 1.17 -7.82
N VAL A 494 -0.26 2.10 -6.90
CA VAL A 494 0.69 3.15 -6.50
C VAL A 494 1.98 2.53 -5.98
N PHE A 495 1.88 1.56 -5.08
CA PHE A 495 3.03 0.88 -4.48
C PHE A 495 3.94 0.24 -5.54
N TYR A 496 3.41 -0.61 -6.42
CA TYR A 496 4.22 -1.28 -7.45
C TYR A 496 4.76 -0.32 -8.52
N THR A 497 3.99 0.72 -8.87
CA THR A 497 4.45 1.74 -9.84
C THR A 497 5.58 2.56 -9.27
N THR A 498 5.47 2.96 -8.00
CA THR A 498 6.51 3.73 -7.28
C THR A 498 7.79 2.91 -7.16
N LEU A 499 7.69 1.65 -6.78
CA LEU A 499 8.83 0.74 -6.75
C LEU A 499 9.49 0.57 -8.13
N SER A 500 8.69 0.42 -9.18
CA SER A 500 9.20 0.30 -10.55
C SER A 500 9.97 1.55 -10.99
N ILE A 501 9.44 2.73 -10.69
CA ILE A 501 10.09 4.02 -10.92
C ILE A 501 11.42 4.12 -10.17
N ILE A 502 11.42 3.83 -8.87
CA ILE A 502 12.63 3.89 -8.03
C ILE A 502 13.68 2.96 -8.59
N SER A 503 13.30 1.74 -8.97
CA SER A 503 14.19 0.77 -9.61
C SER A 503 14.79 1.28 -10.91
N LEU A 504 14.00 1.90 -11.78
CA LEU A 504 14.53 2.44 -13.03
C LEU A 504 15.57 3.53 -12.78
N ILE A 505 15.33 4.43 -11.82
CA ILE A 505 16.29 5.48 -11.45
C ILE A 505 17.55 4.88 -10.83
N LEU A 506 17.39 3.94 -9.90
CA LEU A 506 18.51 3.21 -9.30
C LEU A 506 19.32 2.46 -10.37
N GLY A 507 18.66 1.94 -11.40
CA GLY A 507 19.30 1.23 -12.51
C GLY A 507 20.28 2.13 -13.26
N ASP A 508 19.88 3.36 -13.62
CA ASP A 508 20.81 4.26 -14.32
C ASP A 508 21.91 4.77 -13.38
N LEU A 509 21.59 5.02 -12.11
CA LEU A 509 22.59 5.41 -11.12
C LEU A 509 23.66 4.33 -10.95
N LEU A 510 23.24 3.06 -10.85
CA LEU A 510 24.15 1.93 -10.78
C LEU A 510 24.97 1.77 -12.05
N LEU A 511 24.36 1.95 -13.23
CA LEU A 511 25.08 1.89 -14.50
C LEU A 511 26.16 2.97 -14.60
N ALA A 512 25.83 4.21 -14.25
CA ALA A 512 26.78 5.33 -14.26
C ALA A 512 27.89 5.19 -13.20
N ALA A 513 27.57 4.59 -12.05
CA ALA A 513 28.57 4.28 -11.02
C ALA A 513 29.49 3.12 -11.43
N TYR A 514 28.97 2.13 -12.16
CA TYR A 514 29.73 0.95 -12.59
C TYR A 514 30.64 1.24 -13.78
N ASP A 515 30.17 1.99 -14.77
CA ASP A 515 30.96 2.43 -15.92
C ASP A 515 30.96 3.97 -16.01
N PRO A 516 32.04 4.64 -15.54
CA PRO A 516 32.13 6.10 -15.54
C PRO A 516 32.23 6.69 -16.95
N ARG A 517 32.41 5.87 -18.00
CA ARG A 517 32.35 6.33 -19.40
C ARG A 517 30.92 6.65 -19.83
N ILE A 518 29.93 6.14 -19.11
CA ILE A 518 28.51 6.39 -19.37
C ILE A 518 28.11 7.70 -18.68
N SER A 519 27.99 8.77 -19.46
CA SER A 519 27.47 10.05 -18.97
C SER A 519 25.94 10.08 -19.04
N LEU A 520 25.29 10.37 -17.90
CA LEU A 520 23.83 10.61 -17.83
C LEU A 520 23.46 12.08 -18.07
N ALA A 521 24.42 12.96 -18.36
CA ALA A 521 24.13 14.34 -18.73
C ALA A 521 23.86 14.40 -20.24
N ASP A 522 22.67 14.87 -20.63
CA ASP A 522 22.29 15.13 -22.03
C ASP A 522 23.44 15.80 -22.80
N GLU A 523 23.99 15.09 -23.79
CA GLU A 523 24.26 15.69 -25.09
C GLU A 523 23.04 15.38 -25.96
N GLY A 524 22.34 16.43 -26.38
CA GLY A 524 21.11 16.30 -27.16
C GLY A 524 21.33 15.57 -28.48
N GLY A 525 20.33 14.77 -28.87
CA GLY A 525 20.08 14.42 -30.27
C GLY A 525 21.23 13.75 -31.02
N GLY A 526 21.38 12.44 -30.86
CA GLY A 526 22.18 11.63 -31.77
C GLY A 526 21.58 10.23 -31.88
N ARG A 527 21.02 9.91 -33.04
CA ARG A 527 20.70 8.54 -33.48
C ARG A 527 21.82 7.58 -33.05
N ARG A 528 21.48 6.53 -32.30
CA ARG A 528 22.08 5.21 -32.42
C ARG A 528 21.02 4.14 -32.22
#